data_AF-A0A374UBU9-F1
#
_entry.id   AF-A0A374UBU9-F1
#
_cell.length_a   1.000
_cell.length_b   1.000
_cell.length_c   1.000
_cell.angle_alpha   90.00
_cell.angle_beta   90.00
_cell.angle_gamma   90.00
#
_symmetry.space_group_name_H-M   'P 1'
#
loop_
_entity.id
_entity.type
_entity.pdbx_description
1 polymer ?
#
loop_
_entity_poly.entity_id
_entity_poly.type
_entity_poly.pdbx_seq_one_letter_code
_entity_poly.pdbx_strand_id
1 'polypeptide(L)'
;MPANSLSKQFCLGHYSVQYADDEIWTFSVGSLSWKGHDFLDRIQDDSRWGKIKKAARDRGQPLVAKTVRTISFAFITATAEGATNSSLKQYGLQ
;
A
#
# COMPACT_ATOMS: atom_id res chain seq x y z
N MET A 1 11.44 -17.68 -18.00
CA MET A 1 11.73 -16.96 -16.75
C MET A 1 11.74 -17.97 -15.61
N PRO A 2 12.75 -18.00 -14.71
CA PRO A 2 12.75 -18.95 -13.59
C PRO A 2 11.61 -18.62 -12.61
N ALA A 3 10.89 -19.64 -12.11
CA ALA A 3 9.71 -19.50 -11.24
C ALA A 3 9.95 -18.61 -9.99
N ASN A 4 11.21 -18.48 -9.58
CA ASN A 4 11.67 -17.83 -8.36
C ASN A 4 11.68 -16.29 -8.46
N SER A 5 11.62 -15.71 -9.67
CA SER A 5 11.60 -14.25 -9.84
C SER A 5 10.21 -13.65 -9.58
N LEU A 6 9.15 -14.41 -9.82
CA LEU A 6 7.77 -13.97 -9.64
C LEU A 6 7.33 -14.02 -8.17
N SER A 7 7.77 -15.02 -7.39
CA SER A 7 7.45 -15.11 -5.96
C SER A 7 8.02 -13.94 -5.15
N LYS A 8 9.23 -13.49 -5.47
CA LYS A 8 9.87 -12.33 -4.83
C LYS A 8 9.14 -11.01 -5.10
N GLN A 9 8.52 -10.84 -6.27
CA GLN A 9 7.91 -9.57 -6.68
C GLN A 9 6.50 -9.37 -6.12
N PHE A 10 5.75 -10.44 -5.90
CA PHE A 10 4.38 -10.40 -5.35
C PHE A 10 4.31 -10.62 -3.83
N CYS A 11 5.46 -10.66 -3.15
CA CYS A 11 5.55 -10.96 -1.73
C CYS A 11 4.93 -12.31 -1.35
N LEU A 12 4.93 -13.28 -2.27
CA LEU A 12 4.33 -14.60 -2.08
C LEU A 12 5.40 -15.59 -1.59
N GLY A 13 5.04 -16.44 -0.65
CA GLY A 13 5.87 -17.53 -0.13
C GLY A 13 6.06 -18.66 -1.14
N HIS A 14 5.15 -18.81 -2.11
CA HIS A 14 5.24 -19.83 -3.15
C HIS A 14 4.44 -19.42 -4.40
N TYR A 15 4.92 -19.80 -5.58
CA TYR A 15 4.21 -19.66 -6.85
C TYR A 15 4.60 -20.84 -7.76
N SER A 16 3.61 -21.55 -8.29
CA SER A 16 3.82 -22.60 -9.29
C SER A 16 2.73 -22.58 -10.36
N VAL A 17 3.12 -22.93 -11.59
CA VAL A 17 2.22 -23.14 -12.73
C VAL A 17 2.67 -24.41 -13.43
N GLN A 18 1.73 -25.29 -13.74
CA GLN A 18 1.94 -26.49 -14.53
C GLN A 18 1.13 -26.38 -15.82
N TYR A 19 1.74 -26.82 -16.92
CA TYR A 19 1.13 -26.80 -18.25
C TYR A 19 0.86 -28.23 -18.71
N ALA A 20 -0.24 -28.42 -19.43
CA ALA A 20 -0.54 -29.63 -20.20
C ALA A 20 -1.21 -29.20 -21.50
N ASP A 21 -0.84 -29.84 -22.62
CA ASP A 21 -1.41 -29.55 -23.95
C ASP A 21 -1.40 -28.06 -24.34
N ASP A 22 -0.29 -27.37 -24.09
CA ASP A 22 -0.11 -25.92 -24.31
C ASP A 22 -1.08 -25.01 -23.52
N GLU A 23 -1.84 -25.57 -22.57
CA GLU A 23 -2.74 -24.84 -21.67
C GLU A 23 -2.26 -24.92 -20.21
N ILE A 24 -2.71 -23.96 -19.38
CA ILE A 24 -2.46 -23.98 -17.93
C ILE A 24 -3.34 -25.07 -17.32
N TRP A 25 -2.71 -26.16 -16.88
CA TRP A 25 -3.39 -27.26 -16.20
C TRP A 25 -3.70 -26.93 -14.74
N THR A 26 -2.74 -26.33 -14.05
CA THR A 26 -2.94 -25.87 -12.67
C THR A 26 -2.01 -24.73 -12.33
N PHE A 27 -2.48 -23.81 -11.50
CA PHE A 27 -1.66 -22.78 -10.88
C PHE A 27 -1.90 -22.79 -9.37
N SER A 28 -0.85 -22.55 -8.60
CA SER A 28 -0.92 -22.48 -7.15
C SER A 28 -0.15 -21.27 -6.65
N VAL A 29 -0.77 -20.56 -5.72
CA VAL A 29 -0.21 -19.37 -5.09
C VAL A 29 -0.18 -19.63 -3.59
N GLY A 30 1.01 -19.53 -3.00
CA GLY A 30 1.19 -19.69 -1.57
C GLY A 30 0.80 -18.45 -0.77
N SER A 31 0.80 -18.59 0.55
CA SER A 31 0.61 -17.49 1.49
C SER A 31 1.58 -16.34 1.25
N LEU A 32 1.28 -15.17 1.79
CA LEU A 32 2.24 -14.07 1.83
C LEU A 32 3.51 -14.50 2.57
N SER A 33 4.65 -14.03 2.07
CA SER A 33 5.91 -14.09 2.79
C SER A 33 5.83 -13.24 4.07
N TRP A 34 6.69 -13.50 5.06
CA TRP A 34 6.81 -12.66 6.26
C TRP A 34 7.01 -11.18 5.91
N LYS A 35 7.84 -10.88 4.90
CA LYS A 35 8.04 -9.50 4.41
C LYS A 35 6.77 -8.92 3.76
N GLY A 36 5.94 -9.77 3.16
CA GLY A 36 4.62 -9.40 2.64
C GLY A 36 3.63 -9.06 3.75
N HIS A 37 3.61 -9.83 4.83
CA HIS A 37 2.83 -9.51 6.03
C HIS A 37 3.29 -8.20 6.66
N ASP A 38 4.58 -8.02 6.93
CA ASP A 38 5.14 -6.76 7.45
C ASP A 38 4.79 -5.55 6.59
N PHE A 39 4.81 -5.71 5.26
CA PHE A 39 4.45 -4.65 4.34
C PHE A 39 2.96 -4.28 4.45
N LEU A 40 2.07 -5.27 4.48
CA LEU A 40 0.64 -5.04 4.64
C LEU A 40 0.29 -4.48 6.01
N ASP A 41 0.90 -4.96 7.09
CA ASP A 41 0.72 -4.45 8.45
C ASP A 41 1.11 -2.97 8.55
N ARG A 42 2.19 -2.57 7.88
CA ARG A 42 2.59 -1.15 7.80
C ARG A 42 1.62 -0.27 7.03
N ILE A 43 0.98 -0.81 5.98
CA ILE A 43 -0.08 -0.10 5.24
C ILE A 43 -1.35 -0.03 6.09
N GLN A 44 -1.64 -1.10 6.82
CA GLN A 44 -2.84 -1.29 7.62
C GLN A 44 -2.69 -0.71 9.03
N ASP A 45 -1.64 0.06 9.33
CA ASP A 45 -1.52 0.84 10.56
C ASP A 45 -2.84 1.60 10.80
N ASP A 46 -3.61 1.14 11.77
CA ASP A 46 -4.98 1.57 12.03
C ASP A 46 -5.06 3.07 12.32
N SER A 47 -3.96 3.68 12.75
CA SER A 47 -3.89 5.13 13.01
C SER A 47 -3.98 5.97 11.72
N ARG A 48 -3.38 5.50 10.62
CA ARG A 48 -3.34 6.18 9.32
C ARG A 48 -4.44 5.66 8.41
N TRP A 49 -4.59 4.33 8.35
CA TRP A 49 -5.64 3.70 7.57
C TRP A 49 -7.03 4.06 8.09
N GLY A 50 -7.22 4.17 9.41
CA GLY A 50 -8.46 4.66 10.00
C GLY A 50 -8.83 6.08 9.55
N LYS A 51 -7.85 6.99 9.48
CA LYS A 51 -8.06 8.36 8.99
C LYS A 51 -8.42 8.39 7.51
N ILE A 52 -7.80 7.54 6.69
CA ILE A 52 -8.12 7.42 5.25
C ILE A 52 -9.54 6.89 5.07
N LYS A 53 -9.91 5.81 5.77
CA LYS A 53 -11.27 5.24 5.73
C LYS A 53 -12.32 6.25 6.17
N LYS A 54 -12.05 6.98 7.25
CA LYS A 54 -12.93 8.04 7.75
C LYS A 54 -13.08 9.17 6.73
N ALA A 55 -11.99 9.69 6.19
CA ALA A 55 -12.03 10.74 5.18
C ALA A 55 -12.75 10.31 3.89
N ALA A 56 -12.59 9.05 3.46
CA ALA A 56 -13.33 8.52 2.32
C ALA A 56 -14.83 8.44 2.61
N ARG A 57 -15.21 7.96 3.81
CA ARG A 57 -16.61 7.89 4.27
C ARG A 57 -17.25 9.28 4.37
N ASP A 58 -16.57 10.23 5.00
CA ASP A 58 -17.06 11.60 5.19
C ASP A 58 -17.28 12.32 3.86
N ARG A 59 -16.53 11.93 2.81
CA ARG A 59 -16.66 12.46 1.44
C ARG A 59 -17.60 11.63 0.55
N GLY A 60 -18.19 10.56 1.06
CA GLY A 60 -19.03 9.64 0.28
C GLY A 60 -18.28 8.92 -0.85
N GLN A 61 -16.96 8.78 -0.76
CA GLN A 61 -16.13 8.19 -1.82
C GLN A 61 -15.88 6.70 -1.57
N PRO A 62 -15.92 5.86 -2.62
CA PRO A 62 -15.59 4.44 -2.49
C PRO A 62 -14.11 4.24 -2.16
N LEU A 63 -13.82 3.21 -1.36
CA LEU A 63 -12.49 2.83 -0.89
C LEU A 63 -11.70 2.08 -1.98
N VAL A 64 -11.43 2.77 -3.09
CA VAL A 64 -10.63 2.28 -4.21
C VAL A 64 -9.24 2.89 -4.20
N ALA A 65 -8.28 2.23 -4.86
CA ALA A 65 -6.87 2.64 -4.87
C ALA A 65 -6.66 4.12 -5.24
N LYS A 66 -7.45 4.67 -6.17
CA LYS A 66 -7.42 6.08 -6.56
C LYS A 66 -7.82 7.02 -5.41
N THR A 67 -8.91 6.71 -4.71
CA THR A 67 -9.40 7.48 -3.55
C THR A 67 -8.38 7.43 -2.42
N VAL A 68 -7.89 6.24 -2.09
CA VAL A 68 -6.85 6.03 -1.08
C VAL A 68 -5.61 6.87 -1.40
N ARG A 69 -5.10 6.77 -2.64
CA ARG A 69 -3.94 7.55 -3.08
C ARG A 69 -4.17 9.05 -2.90
N THR A 70 -5.32 9.55 -3.36
CA THR A 70 -5.65 10.99 -3.28
C THR A 70 -5.70 11.49 -1.84
N ILE A 71 -6.38 10.76 -0.96
CA ILE A 71 -6.50 11.13 0.46
C ILE A 71 -5.13 11.04 1.15
N SER A 72 -4.36 9.98 0.90
CA SER A 72 -3.00 9.82 1.44
C SER A 72 -2.07 10.95 1.02
N PHE A 73 -2.09 11.36 -0.26
CA PHE A 73 -1.29 12.48 -0.75
C PHE A 73 -1.66 13.78 -0.04
N ALA A 74 -2.94 14.07 0.13
CA ALA A 74 -3.38 15.27 0.86
C ALA A 74 -2.85 15.30 2.30
N PHE A 75 -2.87 14.17 3.01
CA PHE A 75 -2.30 14.07 4.36
C PHE A 75 -0.77 14.29 4.40
N ILE A 76 -0.03 13.73 3.43
CA ILE A 76 1.42 13.92 3.33
C ILE A 76 1.76 15.40 3.06
N THR A 77 1.06 16.03 2.12
CA THR A 77 1.25 17.45 1.79
C THR A 77 0.96 18.36 2.99
N ALA A 78 -0.17 18.16 3.67
CA ALA A 78 -0.53 18.95 4.85
C ALA A 78 0.49 18.81 5.99
N THR A 79 1.09 17.63 6.16
CA THR A 79 2.14 17.41 7.16
C THR A 79 3.44 18.15 6.78
N ALA A 80 3.80 18.13 5.50
CA ALA A 80 4.99 18.85 5.00
C ALA A 80 4.83 20.38 5.11
N GLU A 81 3.65 20.92 4.79
CA GLU A 81 3.30 22.33 4.98
C GLU A 81 3.28 22.71 6.46
N GLY A 82 2.72 21.85 7.32
CA GLY A 82 2.75 22.04 8.76
C GLY A 82 4.17 22.10 9.33
N ALA A 83 5.07 21.23 8.85
CA ALA A 83 6.47 21.19 9.28
C ALA A 83 7.24 22.45 8.85
N THR A 84 7.09 22.87 7.59
CA THR A 84 7.73 24.09 7.06
C THR A 84 7.20 25.34 7.76
N ASN A 85 5.88 25.45 7.95
CA ASN A 85 5.28 26.52 8.71
C ASN A 85 5.71 26.50 10.19
N SER A 86 5.98 25.35 10.78
CA SER A 86 6.51 25.31 12.16
C SER A 86 7.94 25.84 12.23
N SER A 87 8.78 25.48 11.25
CA SER A 87 10.15 25.97 11.15
C SER A 87 10.23 27.48 10.89
N LEU A 88 9.39 28.06 10.05
CA LEU A 88 9.38 29.52 9.83
C LEU A 88 9.04 30.29 11.12
N LYS A 89 8.21 29.70 11.99
CA LYS A 89 7.71 30.32 13.24
C LYS A 89 8.83 30.37 14.26
N GLN A 90 9.62 29.31 14.33
CA GLN A 90 10.79 29.22 15.21
C GLN A 90 11.88 30.24 14.86
N TYR A 91 11.95 30.67 13.59
CA TYR A 91 12.90 31.67 13.10
C TYR A 91 12.30 33.08 12.98
N GLY A 92 11.04 33.29 13.41
CA GLY A 92 10.39 34.60 13.35
C GLY A 92 10.13 35.12 11.93
N LEU A 93 10.14 34.25 10.92
CA LEU A 93 9.97 34.60 9.50
C LEU A 93 8.50 34.46 9.06
N GLN A 94 7.56 34.89 9.91
CA GLN A 94 6.10 34.77 9.67
C GLN A 94 5.38 36.10 9.73
#